data_AF-A0A7W0R9Q1-F1
#
_entry.id   AF-A0A7W0R9Q1-F1
#
_cell.length_a   1.000
_cell.length_b   1.000
_cell.length_c   1.000
_cell.angle_alpha   90.00
_cell.angle_beta   90.00
_cell.angle_gamma   90.00
#
_symmetry.space_group_name_H-M   'P 1'
#
loop_
_entity.id
_entity.type
_entity.pdbx_description
1 polymer ?
#
loop_
_entity_poly.entity_id
_entity_poly.type
_entity_poly.pdbx_seq_one_letter_code
_entity_poly.pdbx_strand_id
1 'polypeptide(L)'
;MTKRPLYAYLATVLCCGLAVVPASSAQSMTEAPACTACIVVTILPGQVLLLPDHLHALAVLVRTSRAEIDASVMAEISRRGGRPGILVVPAATSSSPESRAFSLKLLLAEVRARAGSDSILAFQVDPSDYASLLGERDLGSYADVVVGMPGATPPARVRFWPAVDVSSASAALELTRRGSAERWVMAAPPDALDAREFIATLADTAGRPREGFSEDVEVRGARRLSVDEIIARHQAAARRQAALVTRSISTGVLTLTFEAPGFPAPITITADTVIYTDRERTELEQRRIRVNGIEFRGGGVPRLPILEPERVAAPPLAIALTDVYRYTQGDDDTVNGVRCYVVAFTPSNTKQTLFRGRAWIAMDGFAMVKVAAVQTGLRGAIVSSEQVDDFRPVRDGVWMVSRSDVRQIYEGAAHRTPIHRRLTITTHELDPVDFAARRSAAYASSAVMLRDTAEGFRYLKRERRPETPGAPAQVVPEVTQRADRV
;
A
#
# COMPACT_ATOMS: atom_id res chain seq x y z
N MET A 1 -33.00 -31.26 -23.73
CA MET A 1 -32.84 -32.19 -22.59
C MET A 1 -31.84 -31.54 -21.64
N THR A 2 -32.17 -31.15 -20.41
CA THR A 2 -32.54 -31.96 -19.22
C THR A 2 -31.42 -32.94 -18.81
N LYS A 3 -30.94 -32.99 -17.56
CA LYS A 3 -31.52 -32.57 -16.25
C LYS A 3 -30.46 -31.95 -15.29
N ARG A 4 -30.90 -31.05 -14.39
CA ARG A 4 -30.47 -31.04 -12.97
C ARG A 4 -31.49 -31.91 -12.20
N PRO A 5 -31.10 -32.69 -11.18
CA PRO A 5 -31.12 -32.20 -9.79
C PRO A 5 -29.85 -32.65 -9.01
N LEU A 6 -29.45 -32.13 -7.84
CA LEU A 6 -30.13 -31.72 -6.59
C LEU A 6 -30.64 -32.92 -5.76
N TYR A 7 -29.97 -33.24 -4.65
CA TYR A 7 -30.54 -33.95 -3.49
C TYR A 7 -29.78 -33.60 -2.20
N ALA A 8 -30.48 -33.71 -1.06
CA ALA A 8 -29.99 -33.51 0.30
C ALA A 8 -30.55 -34.63 1.22
N TYR A 9 -30.57 -34.42 2.55
CA TYR A 9 -30.80 -35.37 3.68
C TYR A 9 -29.49 -36.01 4.22
N LEU A 10 -29.09 -35.95 5.50
CA LEU A 10 -29.69 -35.48 6.80
C LEU A 10 -30.44 -36.54 7.64
N ALA A 11 -29.66 -37.28 8.46
CA ALA A 11 -29.96 -37.89 9.79
C ALA A 11 -28.60 -38.27 10.46
N THR A 12 -28.28 -38.22 11.77
CA THR A 12 -28.96 -37.91 13.07
C THR A 12 -29.35 -39.15 13.93
N VAL A 13 -29.20 -39.06 15.28
CA VAL A 13 -29.43 -40.08 16.35
C VAL A 13 -28.26 -41.12 16.51
N LEU A 14 -27.80 -41.59 17.69
CA LEU A 14 -28.21 -41.44 19.12
C LEU A 14 -27.07 -40.88 20.05
N CYS A 15 -26.63 -41.61 21.11
CA CYS A 15 -26.02 -41.04 22.34
C CYS A 15 -24.97 -41.94 23.07
N CYS A 16 -24.42 -41.38 24.16
CA CYS A 16 -23.69 -41.98 25.30
C CYS A 16 -22.18 -42.27 25.13
N GLY A 17 -21.26 -41.77 25.96
CA GLY A 17 -21.35 -40.67 26.95
C GLY A 17 -20.66 -40.95 28.29
N LEU A 18 -19.74 -40.06 28.71
CA LEU A 18 -19.27 -39.86 30.09
C LEU A 18 -18.56 -38.49 30.18
N ALA A 19 -18.45 -37.90 31.37
CA ALA A 19 -18.13 -36.47 31.53
C ALA A 19 -16.77 -36.20 32.17
N VAL A 20 -16.07 -35.17 31.68
CA VAL A 20 -15.12 -34.36 32.44
C VAL A 20 -15.36 -32.90 32.07
N VAL A 21 -15.68 -32.07 33.06
CA VAL A 21 -15.75 -30.60 32.92
C VAL A 21 -14.47 -30.01 33.50
N PRO A 22 -13.75 -29.21 32.72
CA PRO A 22 -13.08 -28.02 33.24
C PRO A 22 -13.66 -26.76 32.60
N ALA A 23 -13.59 -25.65 33.35
CA ALA A 23 -14.23 -24.38 33.07
C ALA A 23 -14.20 -23.91 31.60
N SER A 24 -15.35 -23.50 31.08
CA SER A 24 -15.45 -22.66 29.89
C SER A 24 -14.77 -21.31 30.14
N SER A 25 -13.48 -21.22 29.81
CA SER A 25 -12.83 -19.93 29.60
C SER A 25 -13.45 -19.27 28.37
N ALA A 26 -14.54 -18.54 28.59
CA ALA A 26 -15.12 -17.68 27.59
C ALA A 26 -14.03 -16.70 27.12
N GLN A 27 -13.48 -16.93 25.93
CA GLN A 27 -12.55 -16.02 25.31
C GLN A 27 -13.33 -14.77 24.94
N SER A 28 -13.34 -13.81 25.85
CA SER A 28 -13.78 -12.44 25.61
C SER A 28 -13.05 -11.95 24.36
N MET A 29 -13.77 -11.78 23.26
CA MET A 29 -13.22 -11.21 22.03
C MET A 29 -12.67 -9.83 22.39
N THR A 30 -11.34 -9.71 22.45
CA THR A 30 -10.68 -8.51 22.96
C THR A 30 -10.97 -7.35 22.01
N GLU A 31 -11.90 -6.49 22.43
CA GLU A 31 -12.46 -5.43 21.59
C GLU A 31 -11.34 -4.50 21.10
N ALA A 32 -11.27 -4.27 19.79
CA ALA A 32 -10.11 -3.64 19.17
C ALA A 32 -9.80 -2.26 19.79
N PRO A 33 -8.52 -1.85 19.91
CA PRO A 33 -8.20 -0.55 20.50
C PRO A 33 -8.71 0.59 19.63
N ALA A 34 -9.43 1.54 20.22
CA ALA A 34 -9.94 2.71 19.52
C ALA A 34 -8.82 3.54 18.87
N CYS A 35 -9.14 4.18 17.75
CA CYS A 35 -8.20 4.88 16.87
C CYS A 35 -8.58 6.37 16.71
N THR A 36 -8.08 7.23 17.60
CA THR A 36 -8.22 8.70 17.48
C THR A 36 -7.63 9.25 16.18
N ALA A 37 -6.54 8.68 15.66
CA ALA A 37 -5.97 9.05 14.36
C ALA A 37 -6.87 8.70 13.15
N CYS A 38 -7.88 7.87 13.37
CA CYS A 38 -8.92 7.49 12.42
C CYS A 38 -10.17 8.40 12.54
N ILE A 39 -10.17 9.40 13.43
CA ILE A 39 -11.27 10.36 13.62
C ILE A 39 -10.94 11.68 12.92
N VAL A 40 -11.97 12.30 12.35
CA VAL A 40 -11.95 13.66 11.80
C VAL A 40 -13.14 14.43 12.36
N VAL A 41 -12.90 15.49 13.11
CA VAL A 41 -13.97 16.37 13.58
C VAL A 41 -14.19 17.49 12.57
N THR A 42 -15.44 17.78 12.25
CA THR A 42 -15.84 18.93 11.44
C THR A 42 -16.45 20.01 12.33
N ILE A 43 -16.00 21.25 12.17
CA ILE A 43 -16.40 22.40 12.99
C ILE A 43 -16.90 23.56 12.13
N LEU A 44 -17.76 24.41 12.68
CA LEU A 44 -18.06 25.72 12.09
C LEU A 44 -16.90 26.70 12.35
N PRO A 45 -16.67 27.72 11.50
CA PRO A 45 -15.57 28.68 11.69
C PRO A 45 -15.55 29.37 13.07
N GLY A 46 -16.71 29.67 13.65
CA GLY A 46 -16.81 30.26 14.99
C GLY A 46 -16.42 29.31 16.14
N GLN A 47 -16.44 27.99 15.93
CA GLN A 47 -16.12 26.99 16.97
C GLN A 47 -14.60 26.79 17.16
N VAL A 48 -13.75 27.46 16.36
CA VAL A 48 -12.29 27.38 16.45
C VAL A 48 -11.77 27.90 17.80
N LEU A 49 -12.48 28.86 18.41
CA LEU A 49 -12.20 29.38 19.74
C LEU A 49 -12.53 28.38 20.88
N LEU A 50 -13.28 27.32 20.57
CA LEU A 50 -13.71 26.28 21.53
C LEU A 50 -12.78 25.06 21.55
N LEU A 51 -11.78 25.03 20.68
CA LEU A 51 -10.79 23.97 20.64
C LEU A 51 -10.00 23.91 21.97
N PRO A 52 -9.51 22.73 22.39
CA PRO A 52 -8.50 22.63 23.45
C PRO A 52 -7.17 23.24 22.98
N ASP A 53 -6.29 23.56 23.92
CA ASP A 53 -4.97 24.16 23.62
C ASP A 53 -4.03 23.19 22.91
N HIS A 54 -4.29 21.89 23.03
CA HIS A 54 -3.54 20.81 22.39
C HIS A 54 -4.50 19.85 21.67
N LEU A 55 -4.21 19.52 20.42
CA LEU A 55 -5.02 18.67 19.53
C LEU A 55 -4.33 17.36 19.13
N HIS A 56 -3.05 17.18 19.48
CA HIS A 56 -2.32 15.91 19.34
C HIS A 56 -2.48 15.22 17.96
N ALA A 57 -2.30 16.00 16.88
CA ALA A 57 -2.46 15.61 15.48
C ALA A 57 -3.86 15.14 15.03
N LEU A 58 -4.91 15.37 15.85
CA LEU A 58 -6.31 15.22 15.46
C LEU A 58 -6.61 16.05 14.21
N ALA A 59 -7.36 15.46 13.27
CA ALA A 59 -7.76 16.15 12.05
C ALA A 59 -9.03 16.96 12.29
N VAL A 60 -8.95 18.27 12.01
CA VAL A 60 -10.05 19.23 12.21
C VAL A 60 -10.35 19.89 10.86
N LEU A 61 -11.57 19.69 10.37
CA LEU A 61 -12.04 20.26 9.10
C LEU A 61 -13.00 21.42 9.37
N VAL A 62 -12.68 22.60 8.87
CA VAL A 62 -13.58 23.77 8.94
C VAL A 62 -14.64 23.62 7.84
N ARG A 63 -15.92 23.61 8.23
CA ARG A 63 -17.05 23.50 7.31
C ARG A 63 -17.29 24.85 6.62
N THR A 64 -17.40 24.84 5.30
CA THR A 64 -17.80 26.02 4.51
C THR A 64 -18.66 25.65 3.31
N SER A 65 -19.51 26.57 2.88
CA SER A 65 -20.27 26.50 1.62
C SER A 65 -19.81 27.56 0.60
N ARG A 66 -18.73 28.29 0.90
CA ARG A 66 -18.16 29.39 0.10
C ARG A 66 -16.63 29.37 0.15
N ALA A 67 -15.99 30.10 -0.75
CA ALA A 67 -14.52 30.23 -0.78
C ALA A 67 -13.96 31.23 0.25
N GLU A 68 -14.80 31.67 1.20
CA GLU A 68 -14.41 32.43 2.40
C GLU A 68 -13.62 31.51 3.33
N ILE A 69 -12.31 31.77 3.47
CA ILE A 69 -11.38 30.96 4.27
C ILE A 69 -10.51 31.91 5.08
N ASP A 70 -10.60 31.80 6.40
CA ASP A 70 -9.73 32.52 7.31
C ASP A 70 -8.42 31.73 7.49
N ALA A 71 -7.31 32.29 7.02
CA ALA A 71 -5.99 31.69 7.20
C ALA A 71 -5.56 31.65 8.68
N SER A 72 -6.06 32.56 9.52
CA SER A 72 -5.77 32.56 10.96
C SER A 72 -6.39 31.35 11.66
N VAL A 73 -7.58 30.91 11.25
CA VAL A 73 -8.22 29.67 11.74
C VAL A 73 -7.38 28.44 11.43
N MET A 74 -6.84 28.34 10.20
CA MET A 74 -6.01 27.22 9.78
C MET A 74 -4.66 27.21 10.51
N ALA A 75 -4.08 28.39 10.75
CA ALA A 75 -2.91 28.58 11.59
C ALA A 75 -3.20 28.24 13.07
N GLU A 76 -4.39 28.56 13.59
CA GLU A 76 -4.78 28.31 14.98
C GLU A 76 -4.89 26.81 15.29
N ILE A 77 -5.53 26.04 14.40
CA ILE A 77 -5.59 24.58 14.48
C ILE A 77 -4.16 23.99 14.45
N SER A 78 -3.30 24.52 13.58
CA SER A 78 -1.89 24.08 13.46
C SER A 78 -1.06 24.43 14.70
N ARG A 79 -1.26 25.61 15.28
CA ARG A 79 -0.59 26.11 16.50
C ARG A 79 -0.91 25.25 17.72
N ARG A 80 -2.13 24.72 17.79
CA ARG A 80 -2.59 23.75 18.79
C ARG A 80 -2.11 22.32 18.51
N GLY A 81 -1.26 22.11 17.49
CA GLY A 81 -0.75 20.79 17.10
C GLY A 81 -1.79 19.91 16.40
N GLY A 82 -2.87 20.48 15.88
CA GLY A 82 -3.87 19.78 15.08
C GLY A 82 -3.48 19.69 13.61
N ARG A 83 -4.24 18.92 12.82
CA ARG A 83 -4.10 18.84 11.37
C ARG A 83 -5.27 19.56 10.69
N PRO A 84 -5.07 20.76 10.12
CA PRO A 84 -6.16 21.54 9.55
C PRO A 84 -6.63 20.98 8.21
N GLY A 85 -7.87 21.32 7.87
CA GLY A 85 -8.44 21.14 6.56
C GLY A 85 -9.78 21.85 6.44
N ILE A 86 -10.42 21.69 5.29
CA ILE A 86 -11.68 22.34 4.94
C ILE A 86 -12.63 21.28 4.43
N LEU A 87 -13.86 21.27 4.93
CA LEU A 87 -14.95 20.50 4.36
C LEU A 87 -15.87 21.44 3.57
N VAL A 88 -15.80 21.36 2.24
CA VAL A 88 -16.76 22.02 1.37
C VAL A 88 -18.08 21.25 1.41
N VAL A 89 -19.12 21.90 1.93
CA VAL A 89 -20.49 21.38 2.01
C VAL A 89 -21.32 22.12 0.93
N PRO A 90 -21.95 21.41 -0.01
CA PRO A 90 -22.85 22.03 -0.98
C PRO A 90 -23.94 22.86 -0.30
N ALA A 91 -24.16 24.09 -0.78
CA ALA A 91 -25.40 24.78 -0.48
C ALA A 91 -26.57 24.08 -1.20
N ALA A 92 -27.72 23.97 -0.53
CA ALA A 92 -28.92 23.37 -1.11
C ALA A 92 -29.53 24.29 -2.18
N THR A 93 -29.05 24.19 -3.43
CA THR A 93 -29.51 25.01 -4.55
C THR A 93 -30.45 24.24 -5.48
N SER A 94 -31.53 24.89 -5.91
CA SER A 94 -32.48 24.44 -6.93
C SER A 94 -31.94 24.54 -8.37
N SER A 95 -30.61 24.62 -8.54
CA SER A 95 -29.93 24.66 -9.83
C SER A 95 -29.88 23.27 -10.49
N SER A 96 -29.75 23.23 -11.82
CA SER A 96 -29.50 21.98 -12.56
C SER A 96 -28.23 21.26 -12.08
N PRO A 97 -28.12 19.93 -12.27
CA PRO A 97 -26.92 19.17 -11.90
C PRO A 97 -25.63 19.70 -12.54
N GLU A 98 -25.70 20.20 -13.78
CA GLU A 98 -24.54 20.74 -14.50
C GLU A 98 -24.09 22.09 -13.92
N SER A 99 -25.02 23.01 -13.65
CA SER A 99 -24.70 24.27 -12.99
C SER A 99 -24.19 24.04 -11.57
N ARG A 100 -24.73 23.05 -10.84
CA ARG A 100 -24.24 22.63 -9.52
C ARG A 100 -22.80 22.10 -9.61
N ALA A 101 -22.53 21.17 -10.53
CA ALA A 101 -21.21 20.59 -10.74
C ALA A 101 -20.16 21.64 -11.14
N PHE A 102 -20.50 22.57 -12.03
CA PHE A 102 -19.61 23.68 -12.43
C PHE A 102 -19.29 24.61 -11.24
N SER A 103 -20.32 25.02 -10.50
CA SER A 103 -20.18 25.91 -9.34
C SER A 103 -19.32 25.28 -8.25
N LEU A 104 -19.50 23.98 -8.00
CA LEU A 104 -18.71 23.21 -7.03
C LEU A 104 -17.25 23.02 -7.48
N LYS A 105 -16.97 22.82 -8.77
CA LYS A 105 -15.58 22.77 -9.29
C LYS A 105 -14.87 24.11 -9.12
N LEU A 106 -15.55 25.22 -9.42
CA LEU A 106 -15.01 26.56 -9.21
C LEU A 106 -14.72 26.80 -7.71
N LEU A 107 -15.70 26.49 -6.85
CA LEU A 107 -15.57 26.59 -5.39
C LEU A 107 -14.40 25.76 -4.84
N LEU A 108 -14.27 24.49 -5.24
CA LEU A 108 -13.17 23.62 -4.79
C LEU A 108 -11.79 24.13 -5.25
N ALA A 109 -11.68 24.62 -6.47
CA ALA A 109 -10.44 25.21 -6.99
C ALA A 109 -10.07 26.52 -6.26
N GLU A 110 -11.04 27.40 -6.02
CA GLU A 110 -10.84 28.66 -5.29
C GLU A 110 -10.50 28.41 -3.81
N VAL A 111 -11.16 27.43 -3.18
CA VAL A 111 -10.85 26.95 -1.83
C VAL A 111 -9.42 26.41 -1.76
N ARG A 112 -9.01 25.54 -2.69
CA ARG A 112 -7.63 25.02 -2.75
C ARG A 112 -6.60 26.14 -2.90
N ALA A 113 -6.87 27.13 -3.77
CA ALA A 113 -5.95 28.24 -4.02
C ALA A 113 -5.70 29.11 -2.77
N ARG A 114 -6.69 29.24 -1.86
CA ARG A 114 -6.55 29.97 -0.59
C ARG A 114 -6.05 29.10 0.56
N ALA A 115 -6.37 27.81 0.59
CA ALA A 115 -6.02 26.88 1.67
C ALA A 115 -4.59 26.33 1.60
N GLY A 116 -3.93 26.44 0.43
CA GLY A 116 -2.61 25.89 0.18
C GLY A 116 -2.59 24.38 -0.08
N SER A 117 -1.39 23.84 -0.26
CA SER A 117 -1.11 22.41 -0.46
C SER A 117 -1.28 21.56 0.80
N ASP A 118 -1.01 22.15 1.96
CA ASP A 118 -0.75 21.40 3.19
C ASP A 118 -2.04 21.14 4.00
N SER A 119 -3.09 21.89 3.68
CA SER A 119 -4.45 21.71 4.20
C SER A 119 -5.18 20.57 3.49
N ILE A 120 -5.89 19.73 4.25
CA ILE A 120 -6.76 18.69 3.68
C ILE A 120 -7.99 19.36 3.06
N LEU A 121 -8.23 19.19 1.76
CA LEU A 121 -9.49 19.58 1.10
C LEU A 121 -10.42 18.38 1.02
N ALA A 122 -11.51 18.43 1.77
CA ALA A 122 -12.59 17.45 1.75
C ALA A 122 -13.85 18.04 1.10
N PHE A 123 -14.63 17.20 0.44
CA PHE A 123 -15.86 17.58 -0.25
C PHE A 123 -17.03 16.68 0.16
N GLN A 124 -18.12 17.25 0.69
CA GLN A 124 -19.30 16.48 1.10
C GLN A 124 -20.24 16.22 -0.10
N VAL A 125 -20.69 14.97 -0.28
CA VAL A 125 -21.61 14.57 -1.35
C VAL A 125 -22.72 13.68 -0.79
N ASP A 126 -23.96 13.97 -1.18
CA ASP A 126 -25.14 13.17 -0.84
C ASP A 126 -25.26 11.91 -1.71
N PRO A 127 -25.86 10.81 -1.22
CA PRO A 127 -25.95 9.56 -1.97
C PRO A 127 -26.67 9.64 -3.33
N SER A 128 -27.58 10.60 -3.51
CA SER A 128 -28.23 10.90 -4.81
C SER A 128 -27.26 11.42 -5.86
N ASP A 129 -26.23 12.14 -5.43
CA ASP A 129 -25.38 12.98 -6.27
C ASP A 129 -24.03 12.30 -6.59
N TYR A 130 -23.73 11.12 -6.03
CA TYR A 130 -22.49 10.38 -6.34
C TYR A 130 -22.33 10.06 -7.83
N ALA A 131 -23.38 9.53 -8.47
CA ALA A 131 -23.30 9.07 -9.87
C ALA A 131 -23.03 10.25 -10.83
N SER A 132 -23.73 11.36 -10.65
CA SER A 132 -23.56 12.57 -11.44
C SER A 132 -22.26 13.30 -11.07
N LEU A 133 -22.06 13.68 -9.81
CA LEU A 133 -20.91 14.53 -9.42
C LEU A 133 -19.57 13.78 -9.45
N LEU A 134 -19.51 12.53 -8.98
CA LEU A 134 -18.25 11.76 -8.93
C LEU A 134 -18.03 10.88 -10.17
N GLY A 135 -19.10 10.32 -10.73
CA GLY A 135 -19.04 9.44 -11.91
C GLY A 135 -18.94 10.21 -13.22
N GLU A 136 -20.00 10.92 -13.60
CA GLU A 136 -20.06 11.64 -14.88
C GLU A 136 -19.16 12.87 -14.93
N ARG A 137 -19.11 13.65 -13.83
CA ARG A 137 -18.51 14.99 -13.82
C ARG A 137 -17.15 15.07 -13.13
N ASP A 138 -16.66 13.98 -12.53
CA ASP A 138 -15.35 13.89 -11.86
C ASP A 138 -15.05 15.10 -10.95
N LEU A 139 -15.90 15.34 -9.94
CA LEU A 139 -15.57 16.26 -8.84
C LEU A 139 -14.57 15.62 -7.84
N GLY A 140 -14.42 14.30 -7.87
CA GLY A 140 -13.49 13.57 -7.00
C GLY A 140 -12.02 13.94 -7.21
N SER A 141 -11.63 14.43 -8.38
CA SER A 141 -10.27 14.91 -8.67
C SER A 141 -9.97 16.32 -8.16
N TYR A 142 -10.97 17.06 -7.66
CA TYR A 142 -10.82 18.43 -7.14
C TYR A 142 -10.64 18.50 -5.61
N ALA A 143 -10.62 17.35 -4.91
CA ALA A 143 -10.46 17.22 -3.46
C ALA A 143 -9.50 16.09 -3.10
N ASP A 144 -8.92 16.11 -1.89
CA ASP A 144 -8.06 15.02 -1.38
C ASP A 144 -8.88 13.80 -0.94
N VAL A 145 -10.16 14.02 -0.67
CA VAL A 145 -11.13 13.06 -0.13
C VAL A 145 -12.56 13.54 -0.33
N VAL A 146 -13.47 12.60 -0.57
CA VAL A 146 -14.92 12.83 -0.53
C VAL A 146 -15.51 12.29 0.77
N VAL A 147 -16.50 13.00 1.29
CA VAL A 147 -17.20 12.71 2.55
C VAL A 147 -18.67 12.46 2.24
N GLY A 148 -19.28 11.43 2.82
CA GLY A 148 -20.68 11.09 2.56
C GLY A 148 -21.16 9.91 3.41
N MET A 149 -22.40 9.47 3.23
CA MET A 149 -23.03 8.51 4.14
C MET A 149 -22.33 7.14 4.19
N PRO A 150 -22.34 6.43 5.35
CA PRO A 150 -21.74 5.10 5.47
C PRO A 150 -22.49 4.06 4.63
N GLY A 151 -21.78 3.01 4.18
CA GLY A 151 -22.34 1.99 3.29
C GLY A 151 -22.48 2.45 1.82
N ALA A 152 -22.17 3.71 1.52
CA ALA A 152 -21.98 4.18 0.14
C ALA A 152 -20.78 3.51 -0.53
N THR A 153 -20.93 3.15 -1.80
CA THR A 153 -19.81 2.73 -2.67
C THR A 153 -19.46 3.87 -3.61
N PRO A 154 -18.42 4.68 -3.33
CA PRO A 154 -17.93 5.71 -4.25
C PRO A 154 -17.25 5.07 -5.48
N PRO A 155 -17.04 5.82 -6.58
CA PRO A 155 -16.23 5.35 -7.70
C PRO A 155 -14.81 4.96 -7.26
N ALA A 156 -14.29 3.86 -7.83
CA ALA A 156 -13.07 3.15 -7.40
C ALA A 156 -11.73 3.89 -7.61
N ARG A 157 -11.75 5.23 -7.64
CA ARG A 157 -10.58 6.13 -7.77
C ARG A 157 -10.59 7.29 -6.77
N VAL A 158 -11.67 7.45 -5.99
CA VAL A 158 -11.87 8.57 -5.06
C VAL A 158 -11.61 8.07 -3.63
N ARG A 159 -10.75 8.75 -2.86
CA ARG A 159 -10.63 8.50 -1.42
C ARG A 159 -11.92 8.92 -0.73
N PHE A 160 -12.40 8.11 0.20
CA PHE A 160 -13.69 8.33 0.84
C PHE A 160 -13.62 8.12 2.35
N TRP A 161 -14.11 9.10 3.11
CA TRP A 161 -14.28 9.00 4.56
C TRP A 161 -15.77 9.09 4.89
N PRO A 162 -16.41 8.01 5.41
CA PRO A 162 -17.80 8.05 5.82
C PRO A 162 -18.06 9.13 6.89
N ALA A 163 -19.09 9.93 6.66
CA ALA A 163 -19.70 10.80 7.65
C ALA A 163 -20.60 9.98 8.57
N VAL A 164 -20.46 10.14 9.87
CA VAL A 164 -21.28 9.49 10.90
C VAL A 164 -21.81 10.54 11.87
N ASP A 165 -23.09 10.41 12.21
CA ASP A 165 -23.69 11.16 13.32
C ASP A 165 -23.40 10.40 14.62
N VAL A 166 -22.76 11.07 15.58
CA VAL A 166 -22.31 10.50 16.85
C VAL A 166 -22.38 11.56 17.94
N SER A 167 -23.25 11.35 18.93
CA SER A 167 -23.53 12.31 20.00
C SER A 167 -22.47 12.36 21.12
N SER A 168 -21.42 11.53 21.07
CA SER A 168 -20.37 11.51 22.09
C SER A 168 -19.03 11.02 21.56
N ALA A 169 -17.95 11.48 22.17
CA ALA A 169 -16.59 11.01 21.88
C ALA A 169 -16.43 9.50 22.14
N SER A 170 -17.11 8.95 23.16
CA SER A 170 -17.13 7.51 23.45
C SER A 170 -17.76 6.69 22.31
N ALA A 171 -18.89 7.15 21.75
CA ALA A 171 -19.51 6.51 20.59
C ALA A 171 -18.63 6.60 19.33
N ALA A 172 -17.97 7.75 19.11
CA ALA A 172 -17.01 7.94 18.03
C ALA A 172 -15.81 6.98 18.13
N LEU A 173 -15.22 6.87 19.32
CA LEU A 173 -14.11 5.94 19.60
C LEU A 173 -14.53 4.48 19.41
N GLU A 174 -15.71 4.10 19.89
CA GLU A 174 -16.25 2.75 19.74
C GLU A 174 -16.45 2.36 18.27
N LEU A 175 -16.95 3.30 17.46
CA LEU A 175 -17.14 3.11 16.03
C LEU A 175 -15.80 2.81 15.32
N THR A 176 -14.69 3.40 15.77
CA THR A 176 -13.34 3.08 15.23
C THR A 176 -12.81 1.70 15.62
N ARG A 177 -13.38 1.01 16.62
CA ARG A 177 -13.01 -0.38 16.95
C ARG A 177 -13.61 -1.38 15.97
N ARG A 178 -14.82 -1.09 15.50
CA ARG A 178 -15.66 -2.00 14.70
C ARG A 178 -15.61 -1.68 13.19
N GLY A 179 -15.26 -0.44 12.84
CA GLY A 179 -15.24 0.08 11.48
C GLY A 179 -13.92 -0.09 10.74
N SER A 180 -13.98 -0.36 9.43
CA SER A 180 -12.82 -0.60 8.55
C SER A 180 -12.42 0.58 7.65
N ALA A 181 -13.07 1.74 7.79
CA ALA A 181 -12.79 2.93 6.96
C ALA A 181 -11.42 3.56 7.28
N GLU A 182 -10.81 4.26 6.31
CA GLU A 182 -9.54 4.97 6.54
C GLU A 182 -9.69 6.02 7.65
N ARG A 183 -10.80 6.77 7.63
CA ARG A 183 -11.23 7.67 8.70
C ARG A 183 -12.74 7.80 8.76
N TRP A 184 -13.23 8.24 9.90
CA TRP A 184 -14.62 8.56 10.20
C TRP A 184 -14.76 10.07 10.42
N VAL A 185 -15.67 10.71 9.68
CA VAL A 185 -15.94 12.13 9.79
C VAL A 185 -17.17 12.34 10.66
N MET A 186 -17.10 13.23 11.63
CA MET A 186 -18.21 13.57 12.53
C MET A 186 -18.36 15.08 12.67
N ALA A 187 -19.59 15.53 12.88
CA ALA A 187 -19.83 16.90 13.32
C ALA A 187 -19.41 17.04 14.78
N ALA A 188 -18.74 18.14 15.13
CA ALA A 188 -18.83 18.62 16.50
C ALA A 188 -20.30 18.99 16.79
N PRO A 189 -20.80 18.78 18.03
CA PRO A 189 -22.09 19.30 18.47
C PRO A 189 -22.31 20.79 18.11
N PRO A 190 -23.56 21.23 17.92
CA PRO A 190 -23.85 22.64 17.59
C PRO A 190 -23.72 23.57 18.81
N ASP A 191 -23.93 23.05 20.03
CA ASP A 191 -23.70 23.81 21.26
C ASP A 191 -22.19 24.00 21.54
N ALA A 192 -21.85 25.12 22.18
CA ALA A 192 -20.47 25.51 22.40
C ALA A 192 -19.77 24.75 23.54
N LEU A 193 -20.50 24.31 24.57
CA LEU A 193 -19.98 23.49 25.66
C LEU A 193 -19.87 22.04 25.21
N ASP A 194 -20.91 21.50 24.59
CA ASP A 194 -20.91 20.13 24.03
C ASP A 194 -19.78 19.96 22.99
N ALA A 195 -19.59 20.95 22.10
CA ALA A 195 -18.49 20.95 21.12
C ALA A 195 -17.12 20.94 21.80
N ARG A 196 -16.94 21.74 22.85
CA ARG A 196 -15.69 21.81 23.60
C ARG A 196 -15.41 20.49 24.33
N GLU A 197 -16.39 19.92 25.02
CA GLU A 197 -16.23 18.65 25.74
C GLU A 197 -15.96 17.49 24.77
N PHE A 198 -16.68 17.43 23.65
CA PHE A 198 -16.50 16.41 22.61
C PHE A 198 -15.08 16.48 22.01
N ILE A 199 -14.63 17.66 21.59
CA ILE A 199 -13.30 17.84 20.99
C ILE A 199 -12.20 17.66 22.04
N ALA A 200 -12.37 18.17 23.26
CA ALA A 200 -11.43 17.95 24.36
C ALA A 200 -11.29 16.46 24.68
N THR A 201 -12.39 15.71 24.80
CA THR A 201 -12.34 14.26 25.08
C THR A 201 -11.62 13.49 23.97
N LEU A 202 -11.81 13.87 22.70
CA LEU A 202 -11.10 13.26 21.56
C LEU A 202 -9.61 13.65 21.52
N ALA A 203 -9.28 14.91 21.82
CA ALA A 203 -7.91 15.40 21.89
C ALA A 203 -7.15 14.83 23.09
N ASP A 204 -7.76 14.77 24.27
CA ASP A 204 -7.29 14.06 25.45
C ASP A 204 -7.03 12.59 25.13
N THR A 205 -7.95 11.90 24.43
CA THR A 205 -7.74 10.50 24.06
C THR A 205 -6.64 10.32 23.00
N ALA A 206 -6.26 11.38 22.29
CA ALA A 206 -5.11 11.40 21.36
C ALA A 206 -3.79 11.82 22.05
N GLY A 207 -3.86 12.65 23.09
CA GLY A 207 -2.72 13.18 23.84
C GLY A 207 -2.33 12.38 25.07
N ARG A 208 -3.28 11.68 25.69
CA ARG A 208 -3.01 10.67 26.73
C ARG A 208 -1.98 9.69 26.19
N PRO A 209 -0.90 9.42 26.93
CA PRO A 209 -0.13 8.20 26.73
C PRO A 209 -1.08 7.00 26.76
N ARG A 210 -0.70 5.87 26.15
CA ARG A 210 -1.46 4.61 26.32
C ARG A 210 -1.20 4.06 27.72
N GLU A 211 -1.78 4.71 28.72
CA GLU A 211 -1.52 4.45 30.13
C GLU A 211 -2.08 3.11 30.58
N GLY A 212 -1.19 2.33 31.21
CA GLY A 212 -1.53 1.63 32.43
C GLY A 212 -0.65 2.18 33.54
N PHE A 213 -1.29 2.84 34.52
CA PHE A 213 -0.80 3.14 35.87
C PHE A 213 0.39 4.09 36.09
N SER A 214 0.16 5.04 37.01
CA SER A 214 1.16 5.87 37.68
C SER A 214 0.94 5.84 39.20
N GLU A 215 1.28 4.70 39.83
CA GLU A 215 1.34 4.51 41.28
C GLU A 215 2.69 3.83 41.61
N ASP A 216 3.75 4.62 41.81
CA ASP A 216 5.15 4.21 42.05
C ASP A 216 5.61 2.94 41.30
N VAL A 217 5.30 2.89 40.00
CA VAL A 217 5.52 1.71 39.15
C VAL A 217 6.99 1.60 38.75
N GLU A 218 7.74 0.77 39.48
CA GLU A 218 8.99 0.19 39.02
C GLU A 218 8.78 -0.46 37.63
N VAL A 219 9.57 -0.07 36.63
CA VAL A 219 9.33 -0.42 35.21
C VAL A 219 9.64 -1.89 34.92
N ARG A 220 8.72 -2.79 35.29
CA ARG A 220 8.80 -4.25 35.08
C ARG A 220 8.40 -4.68 33.66
N GLY A 221 8.98 -4.02 32.66
CA GLY A 221 8.96 -4.42 31.25
C GLY A 221 7.93 -3.71 30.36
N ALA A 222 8.30 -3.53 29.09
CA ALA A 222 7.41 -2.95 28.08
C ALA A 222 6.44 -4.01 27.51
N ARG A 223 5.15 -3.68 27.38
CA ARG A 223 4.17 -4.59 26.73
C ARG A 223 4.52 -4.74 25.25
N ARG A 224 4.96 -5.95 24.87
CA ARG A 224 5.19 -6.34 23.48
C ARG A 224 3.89 -6.20 22.67
N LEU A 225 3.96 -5.58 21.48
CA LEU A 225 2.82 -5.51 20.56
C LEU A 225 2.48 -6.91 20.04
N SER A 226 1.19 -7.18 19.77
CA SER A 226 0.81 -8.43 19.11
C SER A 226 1.21 -8.43 17.63
N VAL A 227 1.27 -9.62 17.03
CA VAL A 227 1.58 -9.77 15.60
C VAL A 227 0.58 -9.00 14.70
N ASP A 228 -0.70 -8.97 15.06
CA ASP A 228 -1.73 -8.28 14.30
C ASP A 228 -1.63 -6.75 14.46
N GLU A 229 -1.25 -6.24 15.64
CA GLU A 229 -0.93 -4.82 15.83
C GLU A 229 0.26 -4.39 14.95
N ILE A 230 1.28 -5.25 14.84
CA ILE A 230 2.47 -4.99 14.01
C ILE A 230 2.10 -4.98 12.52
N ILE A 231 1.35 -5.97 12.04
CA ILE A 231 0.91 -6.06 10.64
C ILE A 231 -0.03 -4.91 10.27
N ALA A 232 -1.03 -4.57 11.10
CA ALA A 232 -1.95 -3.48 10.82
C ALA A 232 -1.22 -2.12 10.71
N ARG A 233 -0.27 -1.85 11.62
CA ARG A 233 0.56 -0.63 11.59
C ARG A 233 1.51 -0.62 10.39
N HIS A 234 2.09 -1.78 10.02
CA HIS A 234 2.92 -1.91 8.84
C HIS A 234 2.16 -1.62 7.54
N GLN A 235 0.99 -2.24 7.35
CA GLN A 235 0.13 -1.94 6.21
C GLN A 235 -0.26 -0.45 6.16
N ALA A 236 -0.53 0.18 7.30
CA ALA A 236 -0.80 1.61 7.37
C ALA A 236 0.43 2.47 6.99
N ALA A 237 1.65 2.04 7.34
CA ALA A 237 2.88 2.69 6.88
C ALA A 237 3.10 2.52 5.37
N ALA A 238 2.91 1.31 4.83
CA ALA A 238 2.98 1.03 3.40
C ALA A 238 1.97 1.87 2.60
N ARG A 239 0.72 2.01 3.08
CA ARG A 239 -0.29 2.89 2.48
C ARG A 239 0.13 4.37 2.49
N ARG A 240 0.72 4.87 3.58
CA ARG A 240 1.29 6.23 3.62
C ARG A 240 2.41 6.41 2.60
N GLN A 241 3.34 5.45 2.51
CA GLN A 241 4.44 5.50 1.54
C GLN A 241 3.93 5.50 0.09
N ALA A 242 2.93 4.68 -0.25
CA ALA A 242 2.33 4.62 -1.60
C ALA A 242 1.48 5.85 -1.97
N ALA A 243 1.04 6.63 -0.97
CA ALA A 243 0.47 7.97 -1.19
C ALA A 243 1.58 9.02 -1.41
N LEU A 244 2.68 8.93 -0.65
CA LEU A 244 3.82 9.85 -0.72
C LEU A 244 4.69 9.68 -1.98
N VAL A 245 4.76 8.49 -2.57
CA VAL A 245 5.53 8.18 -3.78
C VAL A 245 4.56 7.72 -4.88
N THR A 246 4.44 8.49 -5.96
CA THR A 246 3.61 8.14 -7.13
C THR A 246 4.43 7.48 -8.24
N ARG A 247 5.69 7.88 -8.40
CA ARG A 247 6.67 7.33 -9.37
C ARG A 247 8.04 7.23 -8.71
N SER A 248 8.88 6.30 -9.17
CA SER A 248 10.29 6.25 -8.80
C SER A 248 11.19 5.72 -9.90
N ILE A 249 12.44 6.17 -9.91
CA ILE A 249 13.53 5.60 -10.71
C ILE A 249 14.58 5.05 -9.75
N SER A 250 14.78 3.74 -9.77
CA SER A 250 15.85 3.07 -9.01
C SER A 250 17.01 2.77 -9.95
N THR A 251 18.23 3.19 -9.63
CA THR A 251 19.43 2.88 -10.43
C THR A 251 20.38 2.00 -9.64
N GLY A 252 20.95 0.97 -10.27
CA GLY A 252 21.81 0.00 -9.63
C GLY A 252 22.48 -0.97 -10.59
N VAL A 253 22.87 -2.13 -10.07
CA VAL A 253 23.48 -3.23 -10.82
C VAL A 253 22.74 -4.52 -10.53
N LEU A 254 22.41 -5.28 -11.57
CA LEU A 254 21.94 -6.66 -11.47
C LEU A 254 23.09 -7.60 -11.86
N THR A 255 23.37 -8.56 -10.98
CA THR A 255 24.25 -9.69 -11.26
C THR A 255 23.42 -10.98 -11.28
N LEU A 256 23.64 -11.83 -12.28
CA LEU A 256 23.10 -13.17 -12.43
C LEU A 256 24.28 -14.15 -12.51
N THR A 257 24.32 -15.16 -11.66
CA THR A 257 25.31 -16.25 -11.73
C THR A 257 24.60 -17.59 -11.80
N PHE A 258 25.02 -18.47 -12.71
CA PHE A 258 24.45 -19.81 -12.87
C PHE A 258 25.48 -20.82 -13.41
N GLU A 259 25.23 -22.10 -13.14
CA GLU A 259 26.04 -23.20 -13.65
C GLU A 259 25.38 -23.82 -14.90
N ALA A 260 26.14 -23.91 -15.98
CA ALA A 260 25.70 -24.45 -17.26
C ALA A 260 26.47 -25.76 -17.57
N PRO A 261 25.79 -26.86 -17.92
CA PRO A 261 26.45 -28.09 -18.35
C PRO A 261 27.45 -27.82 -19.50
N GLY A 262 28.65 -28.40 -19.39
CA GLY A 262 29.75 -28.20 -20.36
C GLY A 262 30.64 -26.98 -20.09
N PHE A 263 30.32 -26.12 -19.12
CA PHE A 263 31.20 -25.01 -18.71
C PHE A 263 32.02 -25.39 -17.45
N PRO A 264 33.34 -25.13 -17.42
CA PRO A 264 34.20 -25.50 -16.28
C PRO A 264 34.12 -24.52 -15.09
N ALA A 265 33.34 -23.44 -15.21
CA ALA A 265 33.14 -22.43 -14.17
C ALA A 265 31.75 -21.77 -14.32
N PRO A 266 31.16 -21.23 -13.24
CA PRO A 266 29.86 -20.54 -13.30
C PRO A 266 29.87 -19.35 -14.26
N ILE A 267 28.81 -19.20 -15.05
CA ILE A 267 28.61 -18.04 -15.93
C ILE A 267 28.05 -16.91 -15.08
N THR A 268 28.73 -15.76 -15.07
CA THR A 268 28.28 -14.54 -14.38
C THR A 268 27.97 -13.44 -15.39
N ILE A 269 26.80 -12.83 -15.25
CA ILE A 269 26.27 -11.81 -16.15
C ILE A 269 25.88 -10.59 -15.34
N THR A 270 26.43 -9.43 -15.69
CA THR A 270 26.28 -8.18 -14.93
C THR A 270 25.72 -7.09 -15.84
N ALA A 271 24.67 -6.39 -15.39
CA ALA A 271 24.00 -5.33 -16.13
C ALA A 271 23.82 -4.06 -15.29
N ASP A 272 24.20 -2.92 -15.87
CA ASP A 272 23.85 -1.59 -15.34
C ASP A 272 22.31 -1.49 -15.47
N THR A 273 21.58 -1.38 -14.36
CA THR A 273 20.12 -1.58 -14.32
C THR A 273 19.39 -0.34 -13.82
N VAL A 274 18.35 0.08 -14.55
CA VAL A 274 17.42 1.14 -14.16
C VAL A 274 16.02 0.55 -14.03
N ILE A 275 15.32 0.83 -12.94
CA ILE A 275 13.95 0.36 -12.68
C ILE A 275 13.02 1.57 -12.65
N TYR A 276 12.01 1.56 -13.52
CA TYR A 276 10.95 2.56 -13.61
C TYR A 276 9.68 1.98 -12.99
N THR A 277 9.21 2.56 -11.89
CA THR A 277 7.96 2.14 -11.23
C THR A 277 6.97 3.29 -11.19
N ASP A 278 5.73 3.02 -11.60
CA ASP A 278 4.55 3.87 -11.37
C ASP A 278 3.39 3.01 -10.83
N ARG A 279 2.19 3.60 -10.70
CA ARG A 279 1.00 2.89 -10.17
C ARG A 279 0.45 1.78 -11.06
N GLU A 280 0.84 1.72 -12.33
CA GLU A 280 0.35 0.71 -13.29
C GLU A 280 1.37 -0.40 -13.53
N ARG A 281 2.67 -0.09 -13.50
CA ARG A 281 3.72 -1.01 -13.96
C ARG A 281 5.08 -0.76 -13.30
N THR A 282 5.84 -1.84 -13.19
CA THR A 282 7.30 -1.81 -12.98
C THR A 282 8.00 -2.33 -14.23
N GLU A 283 9.05 -1.63 -14.66
CA GLU A 283 9.82 -1.93 -15.86
C GLU A 283 11.32 -1.81 -15.57
N LEU A 284 12.11 -2.70 -16.17
CA LEU A 284 13.56 -2.72 -16.05
C LEU A 284 14.20 -2.38 -17.39
N GLU A 285 15.19 -1.50 -17.36
CA GLU A 285 16.16 -1.28 -18.44
C GLU A 285 17.52 -1.87 -18.04
N GLN A 286 18.11 -2.67 -18.92
CA GLN A 286 19.43 -3.26 -18.76
C GLN A 286 20.40 -2.74 -19.82
N ARG A 287 21.45 -2.05 -19.35
CA ARG A 287 22.53 -1.45 -20.15
C ARG A 287 23.86 -2.14 -19.85
N ARG A 288 24.84 -1.99 -20.77
CA ARG A 288 26.23 -2.46 -20.61
C ARG A 288 26.33 -3.88 -20.04
N ILE A 289 25.57 -4.81 -20.63
CA ILE A 289 25.53 -6.20 -20.20
C ILE A 289 26.91 -6.82 -20.44
N ARG A 290 27.49 -7.43 -19.41
CA ARG A 290 28.80 -8.06 -19.43
C ARG A 290 28.65 -9.54 -19.09
N VAL A 291 29.28 -10.43 -19.86
CA VAL A 291 29.32 -11.88 -19.59
C VAL A 291 30.75 -12.25 -19.21
N ASN A 292 30.93 -12.82 -18.01
CA ASN A 292 32.22 -13.09 -17.38
C ASN A 292 33.17 -11.86 -17.43
N GLY A 293 32.60 -10.66 -17.22
CA GLY A 293 33.30 -9.37 -17.28
C GLY A 293 33.41 -8.73 -18.67
N ILE A 294 33.28 -9.49 -19.75
CA ILE A 294 33.41 -9.01 -21.13
C ILE A 294 32.12 -8.32 -21.58
N GLU A 295 32.19 -7.07 -22.06
CA GLU A 295 31.03 -6.32 -22.57
C GLU A 295 30.42 -6.99 -23.81
N PHE A 296 29.14 -7.33 -23.72
CA PHE A 296 28.39 -7.93 -24.82
C PHE A 296 27.92 -6.85 -25.80
N ARG A 297 28.33 -6.98 -27.08
CA ARG A 297 28.08 -5.99 -28.15
C ARG A 297 27.22 -6.51 -29.32
N GLY A 298 26.62 -7.69 -29.19
CA GLY A 298 25.76 -8.27 -30.22
C GLY A 298 24.40 -7.56 -30.35
N GLY A 299 23.87 -7.48 -31.57
CA GLY A 299 22.59 -6.80 -31.86
C GLY A 299 21.35 -7.49 -31.27
N GLY A 300 21.47 -8.74 -30.83
CA GLY A 300 20.56 -9.37 -29.89
C GLY A 300 21.35 -9.78 -28.66
N VAL A 301 21.01 -9.22 -27.48
CA VAL A 301 21.49 -9.73 -26.19
C VAL A 301 21.13 -11.22 -26.10
N PRO A 302 22.01 -12.09 -25.57
CA PRO A 302 21.67 -13.50 -25.45
C PRO A 302 20.40 -13.58 -24.64
N ARG A 303 19.36 -14.25 -25.17
CA ARG A 303 18.18 -14.57 -24.37
C ARG A 303 18.64 -15.53 -23.29
N LEU A 304 19.04 -14.93 -22.16
CA LEU A 304 19.34 -15.64 -20.94
C LEU A 304 18.15 -16.55 -20.65
N PRO A 305 18.35 -17.70 -19.99
CA PRO A 305 17.23 -18.48 -19.48
C PRO A 305 16.42 -17.62 -18.49
N ILE A 306 15.45 -16.87 -19.03
CA ILE A 306 14.18 -16.54 -18.39
C ILE A 306 13.48 -17.91 -18.37
N LEU A 307 13.79 -18.73 -17.37
CA LEU A 307 12.99 -18.80 -16.15
C LEU A 307 11.55 -19.05 -16.62
N GLU A 308 11.20 -20.33 -16.78
CA GLU A 308 9.95 -20.79 -17.41
C GLU A 308 8.71 -20.01 -16.94
N PRO A 309 7.65 -19.89 -17.76
CA PRO A 309 6.59 -18.87 -17.61
C PRO A 309 5.73 -18.91 -16.33
N GLU A 310 6.08 -19.72 -15.34
CA GLU A 310 5.54 -19.63 -13.98
C GLU A 310 5.99 -18.34 -13.27
N ARG A 311 5.15 -17.83 -12.37
CA ARG A 311 5.34 -16.55 -11.69
C ARG A 311 6.42 -16.63 -10.60
N VAL A 312 7.68 -16.66 -11.02
CA VAL A 312 8.86 -16.73 -10.13
C VAL A 312 9.71 -15.47 -10.28
N ALA A 313 9.03 -14.33 -10.15
CA ALA A 313 9.54 -12.99 -10.38
C ALA A 313 10.52 -12.51 -9.30
N ALA A 314 11.52 -11.75 -9.73
CA ALA A 314 12.26 -10.77 -8.96
C ALA A 314 13.03 -9.87 -9.95
N PRO A 315 13.32 -8.59 -9.64
CA PRO A 315 13.23 -7.94 -8.32
C PRO A 315 12.43 -6.61 -8.30
N PRO A 316 12.06 -6.08 -7.11
CA PRO A 316 11.92 -6.74 -5.81
C PRO A 316 10.46 -7.14 -5.52
N LEU A 317 10.22 -8.05 -4.57
CA LEU A 317 8.86 -8.48 -4.24
C LEU A 317 8.33 -7.74 -3.02
N ALA A 318 7.49 -6.73 -3.26
CA ALA A 318 6.72 -6.04 -2.24
C ALA A 318 5.63 -6.99 -1.67
N ILE A 319 6.02 -7.87 -0.73
CA ILE A 319 5.10 -8.74 -0.01
C ILE A 319 4.22 -7.85 0.88
N ALA A 320 3.00 -7.57 0.44
CA ALA A 320 2.08 -6.63 1.10
C ALA A 320 1.46 -7.13 2.43
N LEU A 321 1.84 -8.33 2.89
CA LEU A 321 1.41 -8.99 4.13
C LEU A 321 -0.11 -8.86 4.38
N THR A 322 -0.92 -9.53 3.55
CA THR A 322 -2.39 -9.53 3.60
C THR A 322 -2.96 -10.78 4.32
N ASP A 323 -4.29 -10.86 4.38
CA ASP A 323 -5.12 -11.98 4.84
C ASP A 323 -4.80 -13.37 4.24
N VAL A 324 -4.16 -13.46 3.07
CA VAL A 324 -3.79 -14.74 2.45
C VAL A 324 -2.68 -15.51 3.19
N TYR A 325 -2.13 -14.91 4.25
CA TYR A 325 -1.14 -15.52 5.13
C TYR A 325 -1.61 -15.56 6.59
N ARG A 326 -1.14 -16.58 7.33
CA ARG A 326 -1.17 -16.64 8.79
C ARG A 326 0.16 -16.14 9.34
N TYR A 327 0.08 -15.31 10.38
CA TYR A 327 1.23 -14.69 11.02
C TYR A 327 1.56 -15.32 12.38
N THR A 328 2.85 -15.35 12.72
CA THR A 328 3.33 -15.59 14.08
C THR A 328 4.48 -14.63 14.40
N GLN A 329 4.58 -14.24 15.67
CA GLN A 329 5.64 -13.37 16.15
C GLN A 329 6.89 -14.22 16.44
N GLY A 330 8.01 -13.90 15.78
CA GLY A 330 9.34 -14.36 16.19
C GLY A 330 9.90 -13.47 17.29
N ASP A 331 11.14 -13.68 17.70
CA ASP A 331 11.84 -12.78 18.63
C ASP A 331 12.20 -11.43 17.98
N ASP A 332 12.40 -10.39 18.79
CA ASP A 332 12.79 -9.07 18.29
C ASP A 332 14.27 -9.06 17.88
N ASP A 333 14.60 -8.39 16.77
CA ASP A 333 15.91 -8.47 16.10
C ASP A 333 16.40 -7.08 15.69
N THR A 334 17.68 -6.92 15.36
CA THR A 334 18.28 -5.63 14.93
C THR A 334 18.97 -5.77 13.59
N VAL A 335 18.40 -5.14 12.56
CA VAL A 335 18.92 -5.17 11.19
C VAL A 335 19.56 -3.82 10.86
N ASN A 336 20.86 -3.80 10.57
CA ASN A 336 21.61 -2.58 10.23
C ASN A 336 21.46 -1.44 11.27
N GLY A 337 21.37 -1.79 12.56
CA GLY A 337 21.15 -0.84 13.67
C GLY A 337 19.67 -0.49 13.94
N VAL A 338 18.74 -0.95 13.09
CA VAL A 338 17.30 -0.70 13.24
C VAL A 338 16.66 -1.83 14.04
N ARG A 339 16.08 -1.51 15.20
CA ARG A 339 15.30 -2.48 15.99
C ARG A 339 14.02 -2.85 15.24
N CYS A 340 13.75 -4.14 15.12
CA CYS A 340 12.69 -4.70 14.31
C CYS A 340 11.86 -5.71 15.10
N TYR A 341 10.55 -5.65 14.95
CA TYR A 341 9.69 -6.80 15.17
C TYR A 341 9.93 -7.82 14.06
N VAL A 342 10.14 -9.10 14.41
CA VAL A 342 10.18 -10.18 13.41
C VAL A 342 8.81 -10.85 13.34
N VAL A 343 8.21 -10.80 12.16
CA VAL A 343 6.94 -11.49 11.88
C VAL A 343 7.20 -12.62 10.89
N ALA A 344 7.00 -13.85 11.32
CA ALA A 344 6.92 -15.00 10.43
C ALA A 344 5.55 -15.05 9.75
N PHE A 345 5.52 -15.41 8.47
CA PHE A 345 4.30 -15.53 7.67
C PHE A 345 4.27 -16.84 6.89
N THR A 346 3.12 -17.51 6.90
CA THR A 346 2.89 -18.79 6.21
C THR A 346 1.61 -18.71 5.36
N PRO A 347 1.57 -19.24 4.12
CA PRO A 347 0.36 -19.20 3.30
C PRO A 347 -0.83 -19.89 3.97
N SER A 348 -1.97 -19.21 4.03
CA SER A 348 -3.23 -19.78 4.54
C SER A 348 -3.76 -20.90 3.64
N ASN A 349 -3.31 -20.96 2.37
CA ASN A 349 -3.56 -22.06 1.43
C ASN A 349 -2.25 -22.50 0.76
N THR A 350 -1.71 -23.65 1.18
CA THR A 350 -0.43 -24.22 0.70
C THR A 350 -0.46 -24.77 -0.73
N LYS A 351 -1.63 -24.81 -1.39
CA LYS A 351 -1.77 -25.23 -2.81
C LYS A 351 -1.58 -24.07 -3.79
N GLN A 352 -1.56 -22.83 -3.30
CA GLN A 352 -1.28 -21.62 -4.09
C GLN A 352 0.22 -21.34 -4.10
N THR A 353 0.73 -20.77 -5.18
CA THR A 353 2.16 -20.47 -5.38
C THR A 353 2.56 -19.18 -4.64
N LEU A 354 2.48 -19.22 -3.30
CA LEU A 354 2.67 -18.09 -2.38
C LEU A 354 3.98 -18.23 -1.57
N PHE A 355 4.41 -17.15 -0.89
CA PHE A 355 5.66 -17.12 -0.14
C PHE A 355 5.49 -17.49 1.34
N ARG A 356 6.48 -18.17 1.92
CA ARG A 356 6.61 -18.41 3.37
C ARG A 356 7.92 -17.81 3.84
N GLY A 357 7.92 -17.01 4.90
CA GLY A 357 9.12 -16.28 5.29
C GLY A 357 9.06 -15.57 6.63
N ARG A 358 9.99 -14.63 6.81
CA ARG A 358 10.06 -13.66 7.90
C ARG A 358 10.18 -12.25 7.32
N ALA A 359 9.46 -11.30 7.92
CA ALA A 359 9.60 -9.87 7.68
C ALA A 359 10.13 -9.19 8.95
N TRP A 360 11.05 -8.26 8.76
CA TRP A 360 11.61 -7.41 9.82
C TRP A 360 11.00 -6.02 9.66
N ILE A 361 10.21 -5.60 10.65
CA ILE A 361 9.39 -4.39 10.62
C ILE A 361 9.91 -3.43 11.69
N ALA A 362 10.39 -2.25 11.29
CA ALA A 362 11.01 -1.26 12.17
C ALA A 362 10.06 -0.87 13.32
N MET A 363 10.52 -0.91 14.57
CA MET A 363 9.68 -0.64 15.74
C MET A 363 9.11 0.77 15.75
N ASP A 364 9.91 1.76 15.35
CA ASP A 364 9.58 3.18 15.54
C ASP A 364 8.70 3.75 14.41
N GLY A 365 8.68 3.12 13.23
CA GLY A 365 7.96 3.61 12.04
C GLY A 365 7.14 2.58 11.26
N PHE A 366 7.22 1.29 11.62
CA PHE A 366 6.55 0.15 10.96
C PHE A 366 6.87 -0.03 9.47
N ALA A 367 7.96 0.55 8.99
CA ALA A 367 8.50 0.27 7.66
C ALA A 367 9.08 -1.16 7.58
N MET A 368 9.06 -1.76 6.40
CA MET A 368 9.80 -3.01 6.15
C MET A 368 11.29 -2.67 6.03
N VAL A 369 12.11 -3.30 6.86
CA VAL A 369 13.58 -3.16 6.85
C VAL A 369 14.20 -4.30 6.05
N LYS A 370 13.61 -5.49 6.14
CA LYS A 370 14.05 -6.70 5.43
C LYS A 370 12.88 -7.68 5.29
N VAL A 371 12.90 -8.50 4.24
CA VAL A 371 12.09 -9.71 4.15
C VAL A 371 12.94 -10.85 3.61
N ALA A 372 12.75 -12.06 4.14
CA ALA A 372 13.42 -13.28 3.68
C ALA A 372 12.38 -14.39 3.56
N ALA A 373 12.20 -14.94 2.36
CA ALA A 373 11.10 -15.82 2.04
C ALA A 373 11.49 -16.93 1.04
N VAL A 374 10.78 -18.05 1.13
CA VAL A 374 10.85 -19.17 0.19
C VAL A 374 9.49 -19.32 -0.48
N GLN A 375 9.47 -19.48 -1.80
CA GLN A 375 8.26 -19.70 -2.56
C GLN A 375 7.76 -21.14 -2.35
N THR A 376 6.47 -21.27 -2.08
CA THR A 376 5.78 -22.55 -1.87
C THR A 376 4.86 -22.84 -3.05
N GLY A 377 4.38 -24.08 -3.20
CA GLY A 377 3.43 -24.44 -4.26
C GLY A 377 3.97 -24.33 -5.70
N LEU A 378 5.30 -24.32 -5.85
CA LEU A 378 6.03 -24.27 -7.13
C LEU A 378 5.67 -25.45 -8.04
N ARG A 379 5.67 -25.19 -9.35
CA ARG A 379 5.45 -26.16 -10.43
C ARG A 379 6.41 -25.83 -11.60
N GLY A 380 6.34 -26.60 -12.69
CA GLY A 380 7.31 -26.50 -13.79
C GLY A 380 8.72 -26.94 -13.37
N ALA A 381 9.75 -26.46 -14.05
CA ALA A 381 11.15 -26.82 -13.77
C ALA A 381 11.73 -26.20 -12.47
N ILE A 382 10.98 -25.43 -11.70
CA ILE A 382 11.51 -24.62 -10.59
C ILE A 382 11.28 -25.34 -9.26
N VAL A 383 12.29 -26.06 -8.77
CA VAL A 383 12.18 -26.92 -7.58
C VAL A 383 12.55 -26.21 -6.27
N SER A 384 13.20 -25.05 -6.35
CA SER A 384 13.39 -24.15 -5.20
C SER A 384 13.45 -22.69 -5.66
N SER A 385 12.95 -21.77 -4.83
CA SER A 385 13.02 -20.33 -5.01
C SER A 385 13.02 -19.61 -3.66
N GLU A 386 14.13 -18.97 -3.32
CA GLU A 386 14.37 -18.19 -2.11
C GLU A 386 14.70 -16.75 -2.47
N GLN A 387 14.27 -15.79 -1.65
CA GLN A 387 14.53 -14.36 -1.85
C GLN A 387 14.75 -13.63 -0.52
N VAL A 388 15.72 -12.74 -0.51
CA VAL A 388 15.98 -11.78 0.58
C VAL A 388 16.05 -10.38 0.01
N ASP A 389 15.11 -9.52 0.40
CA ASP A 389 15.10 -8.09 0.04
C ASP A 389 15.42 -7.26 1.28
N ASP A 390 16.44 -6.41 1.20
CA ASP A 390 16.85 -5.47 2.27
C ASP A 390 16.51 -4.04 1.85
N PHE A 391 15.87 -3.29 2.74
CA PHE A 391 15.36 -1.94 2.50
C PHE A 391 16.20 -0.91 3.25
N ARG A 392 16.23 0.33 2.73
CA ARG A 392 16.86 1.48 3.39
C ARG A 392 15.95 2.71 3.34
N PRO A 393 16.04 3.63 4.31
CA PRO A 393 15.40 4.93 4.18
C PRO A 393 16.02 5.69 3.00
N VAL A 394 15.19 6.47 2.31
CA VAL A 394 15.61 7.37 1.21
C VAL A 394 15.15 8.82 1.44
N ARG A 395 14.08 8.99 2.22
CA ARG A 395 13.66 10.22 2.92
C ARG A 395 12.84 9.82 4.14
N ASP A 396 12.42 10.77 4.95
CA ASP A 396 11.47 10.48 6.04
C ASP A 396 10.19 9.81 5.51
N GLY A 397 9.66 8.86 6.29
CA GLY A 397 8.49 8.06 5.96
C GLY A 397 8.62 7.12 4.74
N VAL A 398 9.76 7.06 4.03
CA VAL A 398 9.91 6.29 2.78
C VAL A 398 11.13 5.37 2.80
N TRP A 399 10.85 4.08 2.70
CA TRP A 399 11.83 2.99 2.68
C TRP A 399 11.79 2.26 1.34
N MET A 400 12.91 2.24 0.63
CA MET A 400 13.02 1.61 -0.68
C MET A 400 14.05 0.49 -0.65
N VAL A 401 13.91 -0.49 -1.55
CA VAL A 401 14.84 -1.62 -1.63
C VAL A 401 16.25 -1.14 -1.95
N SER A 402 17.22 -1.65 -1.21
CA SER A 402 18.66 -1.43 -1.39
C SER A 402 19.34 -2.63 -2.03
N ARG A 403 18.86 -3.85 -1.72
CA ARG A 403 19.35 -5.12 -2.26
C ARG A 403 18.19 -6.10 -2.39
N SER A 404 18.20 -6.89 -3.46
CA SER A 404 17.37 -8.08 -3.62
C SER A 404 18.29 -9.24 -4.02
N ASP A 405 18.28 -10.33 -3.26
CA ASP A 405 19.19 -11.47 -3.39
C ASP A 405 18.38 -12.77 -3.43
N VAL A 406 18.41 -13.46 -4.58
CA VAL A 406 17.44 -14.49 -4.99
C VAL A 406 18.19 -15.75 -5.40
N ARG A 407 17.88 -16.90 -4.79
CA ARG A 407 18.44 -18.21 -5.13
C ARG A 407 17.35 -19.12 -5.66
N GLN A 408 17.57 -19.74 -6.81
CA GLN A 408 16.65 -20.70 -7.41
C GLN A 408 17.39 -21.96 -7.83
N ILE A 409 16.68 -23.09 -7.87
CA ILE A 409 17.18 -24.34 -8.43
C ILE A 409 16.22 -24.76 -9.54
N TYR A 410 16.77 -24.93 -10.74
CA TYR A 410 16.07 -25.43 -11.92
C TYR A 410 16.38 -26.91 -12.09
N GLU A 411 15.37 -27.74 -12.32
CA GLU A 411 15.50 -29.17 -12.59
C GLU A 411 15.16 -29.48 -14.05
N GLY A 412 16.17 -29.83 -14.82
CA GLY A 412 16.04 -30.31 -16.20
C GLY A 412 16.22 -31.83 -16.29
N ALA A 413 16.17 -32.38 -17.51
CA ALA A 413 16.12 -33.82 -17.80
C ALA A 413 17.36 -34.67 -17.42
N ALA A 414 18.27 -34.15 -16.59
CA ALA A 414 19.40 -34.87 -15.96
C ALA A 414 20.08 -34.05 -14.83
N HIS A 415 19.83 -32.75 -14.73
CA HIS A 415 20.67 -31.80 -13.98
C HIS A 415 19.85 -30.81 -13.16
N ARG A 416 20.42 -30.39 -12.03
CA ARG A 416 19.96 -29.26 -11.23
C ARG A 416 20.88 -28.06 -11.43
N THR A 417 20.40 -26.99 -12.06
CA THR A 417 21.14 -25.74 -12.24
C THR A 417 20.79 -24.77 -11.11
N PRO A 418 21.73 -24.42 -10.21
CA PRO A 418 21.57 -23.30 -9.30
C PRO A 418 21.63 -21.97 -10.08
N ILE A 419 20.75 -21.04 -9.74
CA ILE A 419 20.73 -19.67 -10.26
C ILE A 419 20.68 -18.69 -9.10
N HIS A 420 21.69 -17.82 -9.00
CA HIS A 420 21.74 -16.70 -8.07
C HIS A 420 21.52 -15.39 -8.82
N ARG A 421 20.57 -14.58 -8.36
CA ARG A 421 20.30 -13.22 -8.83
C ARG A 421 20.53 -12.24 -7.69
N ARG A 422 21.26 -11.16 -7.93
CA ARG A 422 21.47 -10.08 -6.97
C ARG A 422 21.31 -8.72 -7.63
N LEU A 423 20.24 -8.02 -7.30
CA LEU A 423 20.13 -6.58 -7.55
C LEU A 423 20.74 -5.83 -6.37
N THR A 424 21.56 -4.81 -6.64
CA THR A 424 22.00 -3.82 -5.64
C THR A 424 21.68 -2.43 -6.19
N ILE A 425 20.80 -1.68 -5.50
CA ILE A 425 20.34 -0.35 -5.89
C ILE A 425 21.19 0.71 -5.17
N THR A 426 21.88 1.54 -5.94
CA THR A 426 22.69 2.66 -5.43
C THR A 426 21.81 3.88 -5.19
N THR A 427 20.98 4.26 -6.16
CA THR A 427 20.25 5.55 -6.18
C THR A 427 18.75 5.34 -6.32
N HIS A 428 17.98 6.18 -5.62
CA HIS A 428 16.52 6.30 -5.74
C HIS A 428 16.15 7.75 -6.02
N GLU A 429 15.52 8.01 -7.17
CA GLU A 429 14.85 9.27 -7.46
C GLU A 429 13.35 9.09 -7.26
N LEU A 430 12.73 9.92 -6.42
CA LEU A 430 11.31 9.85 -6.09
C LEU A 430 10.56 10.98 -6.79
N ASP A 431 9.46 10.62 -7.46
CA ASP A 431 8.62 11.51 -8.28
C ASP A 431 9.37 12.50 -9.21
N PRO A 432 10.43 12.07 -9.94
CA PRO A 432 11.17 12.96 -10.83
C PRO A 432 10.27 13.50 -11.94
N VAL A 433 10.33 14.82 -12.16
CA VAL A 433 9.44 15.54 -13.11
C VAL A 433 9.58 15.04 -14.55
N ASP A 434 10.75 14.52 -14.91
CA ASP A 434 11.10 14.01 -16.23
C ASP A 434 10.93 12.48 -16.39
N PHE A 435 10.32 11.79 -15.41
CA PHE A 435 10.08 10.34 -15.41
C PHE A 435 9.60 9.80 -16.76
N ALA A 436 8.57 10.43 -17.34
CA ALA A 436 7.97 10.00 -18.60
C ALA A 436 8.92 10.19 -19.80
N ALA A 437 9.73 11.25 -19.80
CA ALA A 437 10.75 11.48 -20.82
C ALA A 437 11.89 10.46 -20.70
N ARG A 438 12.41 10.21 -19.50
CA ARG A 438 13.46 9.19 -19.29
C ARG A 438 13.01 7.78 -19.67
N ARG A 439 11.78 7.38 -19.32
CA ARG A 439 11.21 6.09 -19.74
C ARG A 439 11.03 6.00 -21.25
N SER A 440 10.58 7.09 -21.88
CA SER A 440 10.45 7.14 -23.35
C SER A 440 11.82 7.09 -24.07
N ALA A 441 12.87 7.65 -23.45
CA ALA A 441 14.24 7.51 -23.94
C ALA A 441 14.76 6.07 -23.79
N ALA A 442 14.45 5.39 -22.68
CA ALA A 442 14.76 3.97 -22.49
C ALA A 442 14.09 3.10 -23.58
N TYR A 443 12.80 3.33 -23.84
CA TYR A 443 12.04 2.73 -24.96
C TYR A 443 12.64 3.01 -26.35
N ALA A 444 13.39 4.10 -26.53
CA ALA A 444 14.01 4.49 -27.81
C ALA A 444 15.47 4.02 -27.95
N SER A 445 16.16 3.72 -26.85
CA SER A 445 17.58 3.31 -26.76
C SER A 445 17.93 1.99 -27.49
N SER A 446 19.12 1.43 -27.34
CA SER A 446 19.41 0.02 -27.70
C SER A 446 19.33 -0.96 -26.52
N ALA A 447 18.91 -0.52 -25.34
CA ALA A 447 18.89 -1.31 -24.12
C ALA A 447 17.80 -2.41 -24.13
N VAL A 448 18.06 -3.47 -23.37
CA VAL A 448 17.05 -4.51 -23.10
C VAL A 448 16.04 -3.96 -22.11
N MET A 449 14.77 -4.02 -22.48
CA MET A 449 13.65 -3.63 -21.63
C MET A 449 12.88 -4.88 -21.18
N LEU A 450 12.46 -4.91 -19.91
CA LEU A 450 11.51 -5.88 -19.36
C LEU A 450 10.36 -5.15 -18.65
N ARG A 451 9.19 -5.78 -18.57
CA ARG A 451 8.01 -5.32 -17.81
C ARG A 451 7.50 -6.44 -16.91
N ASP A 452 7.07 -6.09 -15.71
CA ASP A 452 6.40 -7.03 -14.80
C ASP A 452 4.96 -7.33 -15.27
N THR A 453 4.54 -8.59 -15.22
CA THR A 453 3.19 -9.04 -15.58
C THR A 453 2.67 -10.07 -14.57
N ALA A 454 1.41 -10.49 -14.68
CA ALA A 454 0.85 -11.49 -13.76
C ALA A 454 1.61 -12.83 -13.81
N GLU A 455 2.27 -13.10 -14.93
CA GLU A 455 3.10 -14.28 -15.23
C GLU A 455 4.61 -14.03 -14.93
N GLY A 456 4.95 -12.90 -14.31
CA GLY A 456 6.31 -12.44 -14.04
C GLY A 456 6.94 -11.65 -15.19
N PHE A 457 8.21 -11.24 -15.05
CA PHE A 457 8.86 -10.37 -16.03
C PHE A 457 8.87 -10.93 -17.46
N ARG A 458 8.59 -10.06 -18.43
CA ARG A 458 8.65 -10.35 -19.89
C ARG A 458 9.49 -9.30 -20.60
N TYR A 459 10.28 -9.71 -21.59
CA TYR A 459 11.00 -8.79 -22.47
C TYR A 459 10.01 -7.88 -23.22
N LEU A 460 10.39 -6.63 -23.52
CA LEU A 460 9.61 -5.76 -24.41
C LEU A 460 10.17 -5.82 -25.84
N LYS A 461 9.30 -6.14 -26.79
CA LYS A 461 9.56 -6.04 -28.23
C LYS A 461 9.22 -4.64 -28.74
N ARG A 462 9.80 -4.29 -29.88
CA ARG A 462 9.59 -3.02 -30.58
C ARG A 462 8.97 -3.32 -31.93
N GLU A 463 7.69 -3.02 -32.07
CA GLU A 463 6.96 -3.26 -33.31
C GLU A 463 6.85 -1.95 -34.09
N ARG A 464 7.37 -1.97 -35.32
CA ARG A 464 7.04 -0.96 -36.32
C ARG A 464 5.80 -1.44 -37.06
N ARG A 465 4.69 -0.71 -36.94
CA ARG A 465 3.54 -0.91 -37.83
C ARG A 465 3.97 -0.57 -39.26
N PRO A 466 3.73 -1.41 -40.28
CA PRO A 466 4.20 -1.16 -41.64
C PRO A 466 3.61 0.09 -42.31
N GLU A 467 2.44 0.54 -41.86
CA GLU A 467 1.52 1.38 -42.66
C GLU A 467 1.56 2.88 -42.31
N THR A 468 2.57 3.38 -41.58
CA THR A 468 2.67 4.82 -41.29
C THR A 468 4.13 5.29 -41.18
N PRO A 469 4.72 5.83 -42.27
CA PRO A 469 6.01 6.50 -42.22
C PRO A 469 5.98 7.65 -41.20
N GLY A 470 6.88 7.61 -40.22
CA GLY A 470 6.99 8.63 -39.16
C GLY A 470 6.24 8.34 -37.86
N ALA A 471 5.43 7.27 -37.77
CA ALA A 471 4.84 6.86 -36.50
C ALA A 471 5.92 6.32 -35.53
N PRO A 472 5.86 6.66 -34.22
CA PRO A 472 6.77 6.09 -33.24
C PRO A 472 6.53 4.57 -33.08
N ALA A 473 7.61 3.80 -32.93
CA ALA A 473 7.52 2.35 -32.77
C ALA A 473 6.79 1.98 -31.47
N GLN A 474 5.86 1.04 -31.55
CA GLN A 474 5.08 0.62 -30.40
C GLN A 474 5.87 -0.39 -29.56
N VAL A 475 6.03 -0.12 -28.26
CA VAL A 475 6.73 -1.01 -27.33
C VAL A 475 5.72 -1.90 -26.61
N VAL A 476 5.70 -3.18 -26.99
CA VAL A 476 4.76 -4.20 -26.50
C VAL A 476 5.49 -5.31 -25.75
N PRO A 477 4.89 -5.95 -24.73
CA PRO A 477 5.48 -7.12 -24.10
C PRO A 477 5.57 -8.27 -25.10
N GLU A 478 6.76 -8.85 -25.25
CA GLU A 478 6.91 -10.14 -25.87
C GLU A 478 6.45 -11.21 -24.87
N VAL A 479 5.18 -11.58 -24.96
CA VAL A 479 4.72 -12.85 -24.40
C VAL A 479 5.28 -13.96 -25.29
N THR A 480 6.47 -14.45 -24.95
CA THR A 480 6.96 -15.71 -25.50
C THR A 480 5.91 -16.77 -25.17
N GLN A 481 5.27 -17.31 -26.21
CA GLN A 481 4.39 -18.46 -26.02
C GLN A 481 5.19 -19.64 -25.47
N ARG A 482 4.48 -20.64 -24.95
CA ARG A 482 5.09 -21.88 -24.48
C ARG A 482 6.03 -22.43 -25.55
N ALA A 483 7.22 -22.87 -25.15
CA ALA A 483 7.97 -23.81 -25.97
C ALA A 483 7.20 -25.14 -25.92
N ASP A 484 6.22 -25.30 -26.82
CA ASP A 484 5.52 -26.57 -26.99
C ASP A 484 6.51 -27.58 -27.59
N ARG A 485 7.14 -28.33 -26.68
CA ARG A 485 7.86 -29.61 -26.86
C ARG A 485 8.58 -29.82 -28.21
N VAL A 486 9.91 -29.80 -28.12
CA VAL A 486 10.69 -30.94 -28.64
C VAL A 486 10.76 -31.98 -27.52
#